data_AF-A0A8E2W7I8-F1
#
_entry.id   AF-A0A8E2W7I8-F1
#
_cell.length_a   1.000
_cell.length_b   1.000
_cell.length_c   1.000
_cell.angle_alpha   90.00
_cell.angle_beta   90.00
_cell.angle_gamma   90.00
#
_symmetry.space_group_name_H-M   'P 1'
#
loop_
_entity.id
_entity.type
_entity.pdbx_description
1 polymer ?
#
loop_
_entity_poly.entity_id
_entity_poly.type
_entity_poly.pdbx_seq_one_letter_code
_entity_poly.pdbx_strand_id
1 'polypeptide(L)' 'MAFTVIWYGRQGIVDKEIFHAEKAAKDHAISLFQTRKGDDGIVSVEIRKENGTVVFSHAEN' A
#
# COMPACT_ATOMS: atom_id res chain seq x y z
N MET A 1 -16.95 -3.64 -3.14
CA MET A 1 -15.59 -4.01 -3.55
C MET A 1 -14.62 -3.49 -2.51
N ALA A 2 -13.81 -4.37 -1.94
CA ALA A 2 -12.76 -3.99 -1.00
C ALA A 2 -11.39 -3.95 -1.70
N PHE A 3 -10.58 -2.97 -1.32
CA PHE A 3 -9.21 -2.77 -1.76
C PHE A 3 -8.31 -2.87 -0.55
N THR A 4 -7.36 -3.78 -0.56
CA THR A 4 -6.38 -3.94 0.52
C THR A 4 -5.09 -3.25 0.10
N VAL A 5 -4.72 -2.19 0.81
CA VAL A 5 -3.39 -1.60 0.75
C VAL A 5 -2.47 -2.49 1.59
N ILE A 6 -1.34 -2.89 1.02
CA ILE A 6 -0.34 -3.72 1.67
C ILE A 6 0.98 -2.96 1.63
N TRP A 7 1.52 -2.69 2.80
CA TRP A 7 2.79 -2.01 2.99
C TRP A 7 3.91 -3.04 3.15
N TYR A 8 4.99 -2.85 2.42
CA TYR A 8 6.18 -3.69 2.47
C TYR A 8 7.37 -2.88 2.92
N GLY A 9 8.01 -3.33 3.99
CA GLY A 9 9.33 -2.88 4.41
C GLY A 9 10.40 -3.84 3.90
N ARG A 10 11.65 -3.57 4.25
CA ARG A 10 12.80 -4.41 3.84
C ARG A 10 12.70 -5.87 4.29
N GLN A 11 11.95 -6.15 5.35
CA GLN A 11 11.81 -7.50 5.94
C GLN A 11 10.53 -8.23 5.50
N GLY A 12 9.65 -7.59 4.72
CA GLY A 12 8.38 -8.18 4.28
C GLY A 12 7.19 -7.25 4.52
N ILE A 13 6.00 -7.83 4.70
CA ILE A 13 4.77 -7.06 4.94
C ILE A 13 4.83 -6.42 6.31
N VAL A 14 4.69 -5.09 6.35
CA VAL A 14 4.65 -4.30 7.58
C VAL A 14 3.22 -4.09 8.04
N ASP A 15 2.31 -3.76 7.11
CA ASP A 15 0.94 -3.38 7.46
C ASP A 15 -0.05 -3.67 6.33
N LYS A 16 -1.33 -3.82 6.68
CA LYS A 16 -2.43 -4.05 5.73
C LYS A 16 -3.68 -3.28 6.12
N GLU A 17 -4.21 -2.52 5.18
CA GLU A 17 -5.38 -1.66 5.41
C GLU A 17 -6.46 -1.90 4.36
N ILE A 18 -7.72 -1.96 4.79
CA ILE A 18 -8.84 -2.24 3.90
C ILE A 18 -9.60 -0.94 3.60
N PHE A 19 -9.82 -0.69 2.32
CA PHE A 19 -10.53 0.45 1.78
C PHE A 19 -11.72 0.01 0.94
N HIS A 20 -12.80 0.78 0.97
CA HIS A 20 -13.99 0.52 0.15
C HIS A 20 -13.94 1.23 -1.22
N ALA A 21 -12.89 2.00 -1.50
CA ALA A 21 -12.71 2.72 -2.76
C ALA A 21 -11.24 2.72 -3.23
N GLU A 22 -11.01 2.41 -4.50
CA GLU A 22 -9.65 2.38 -5.10
C GLU A 22 -8.97 3.74 -5.01
N LYS A 23 -9.72 4.82 -5.27
CA LYS A 23 -9.18 6.18 -5.20
C LYS A 23 -8.72 6.52 -3.79
N ALA A 24 -9.49 6.16 -2.77
CA ALA A 24 -9.12 6.41 -1.38
C ALA A 24 -7.87 5.60 -1.00
N ALA A 25 -7.81 4.33 -1.39
CA ALA A 25 -6.64 3.48 -1.18
C ALA A 25 -5.38 4.06 -1.85
N LYS A 26 -5.49 4.52 -3.10
CA LYS A 26 -4.38 5.12 -3.87
C LYS A 26 -3.90 6.43 -3.25
N ASP A 27 -4.84 7.32 -2.95
CA ASP A 27 -4.55 8.63 -2.34
C ASP A 27 -3.85 8.45 -0.99
N HIS A 28 -4.36 7.55 -0.17
CA HIS A 28 -3.78 7.19 1.12
C HIS A 28 -2.38 6.57 0.97
N ALA A 29 -2.22 5.59 0.08
CA ALA A 29 -0.93 4.96 -0.19
C ALA A 29 0.11 5.99 -0.64
N ILE A 30 -0.20 6.87 -1.60
CA ILE A 30 0.74 7.88 -2.10
C ILE A 30 1.07 8.90 -1.01
N SER A 31 0.06 9.37 -0.27
CA SER A 31 0.24 10.36 0.79
C SER A 31 1.11 9.85 1.93
N LEU A 32 0.90 8.61 2.38
CA LEU A 32 1.65 8.03 3.49
C LEU A 32 2.98 7.39 3.08
N PHE A 33 3.16 7.02 1.81
CA PHE A 33 4.38 6.34 1.38
C PHE A 33 5.64 7.15 1.70
N GLN A 34 5.63 8.46 1.46
CA GLN A 34 6.76 9.31 1.78
C GLN A 34 7.05 9.38 3.28
N THR A 35 6.02 9.47 4.12
CA THR A 35 6.18 9.50 5.59
C THR A 35 6.65 8.14 6.13
N ARG A 36 6.00 7.05 5.74
CA ARG A 36 6.32 5.69 6.20
C ARG A 36 7.64 5.16 5.63
N LYS A 37 8.12 5.69 4.49
CA LYS A 37 9.46 5.37 3.98
C LYS A 37 10.56 5.83 4.94
N GLY A 38 10.39 7.01 5.55
CA GLY A 38 11.36 7.57 6.49
C GLY A 38 11.25 6.99 7.90
N ASP A 39 10.03 6.81 8.39
CA ASP A 39 9.78 6.38 9.79
C ASP A 39 9.79 4.84 9.93
N ASP A 40 9.00 4.15 9.12
CA ASP A 40 8.83 2.69 9.17
C ASP A 40 9.76 1.92 8.22
N GLY A 41 10.53 2.61 7.38
CA GLY A 41 11.41 1.97 6.39
C GLY A 41 10.65 1.22 5.29
N ILE A 42 9.45 1.68 4.94
CA ILE A 42 8.68 1.16 3.81
C ILE A 42 9.45 1.34 2.51
N VAL A 43 9.52 0.26 1.72
CA VAL A 43 10.16 0.22 0.40
C VAL A 43 9.15 0.05 -0.72
N SER A 44 7.98 -0.52 -0.44
CA SER A 44 6.95 -0.74 -1.45
C SER A 44 5.55 -0.75 -0.84
N VAL A 45 4.56 -0.39 -1.63
CA VAL A 45 3.15 -0.46 -1.30
C VAL A 45 2.37 -1.03 -2.49
N GLU A 46 1.44 -1.93 -2.22
CA GLU A 46 0.55 -2.49 -3.23
C GLU A 46 -0.90 -2.29 -2.83
N ILE A 47 -1.79 -2.18 -3.80
CA ILE A 47 -3.22 -2.15 -3.58
C ILE A 47 -3.80 -3.31 -4.36
N ARG A 48 -4.45 -4.23 -3.62
CA ARG A 48 -5.06 -5.44 -4.16
C ARG A 48 -6.56 -5.36 -4.03
N LYS A 49 -7.28 -5.83 -5.05
CA LYS A 49 -8.72 -6.09 -4.95
C LYS A 49 -8.98 -7.32 -4.08
N GLU A 50 -10.23 -7.50 -3.65
CA GLU A 50 -10.68 -8.68 -2.90
C GLU A 50 -10.37 -10.02 -3.60
N ASN A 51 -10.33 -10.02 -4.94
CA ASN A 51 -9.99 -11.19 -5.75
C ASN A 51 -8.47 -11.43 -5.87
N GLY A 52 -7.65 -10.67 -5.14
CA GLY A 52 -6.18 -10.77 -5.16
C GLY A 52 -5.50 -10.02 -6.30
N THR A 53 -6.23 -9.41 -7.24
CA THR A 53 -5.64 -8.63 -8.33
C THR A 53 -4.97 -7.36 -7.82
N VAL A 54 -3.69 -7.17 -8.11
CA VAL A 54 -2.96 -5.91 -7.86
C VAL A 54 -3.45 -4.85 -8.85
N VAL A 55 -4.00 -3.74 -8.35
CA VAL A 55 -4.49 -2.61 -9.16
C VAL A 55 -3.58 -1.38 -9.09
N PHE A 56 -2.65 -1.39 -8.14
CA PHE A 56 -1.64 -0.37 -7.97
C PHE A 56 -0.46 -0.98 -7.24
N SER A 57 0.74 -0.63 -7.66
CA SER A 57 1.98 -1.00 -7.00
C SER A 57 2.93 0.18 -7.11
N HIS A 58 3.49 0.60 -6.00
CA HIS A 58 4.46 1.67 -5.94
C HIS A 58 5.65 1.20 -5.12
N ALA A 59 6.83 1.22 -5.71
CA ALA A 59 8.09 0.85 -5.08
C ALA A 59 9.11 1.92 -5.45
N GLU A 60 9.90 2.37 -4.46
CA GLU A 60 11.07 3.21 -4.71
C GLU A 60 12.32 2.41 -4.40
N ASN A 61 13.23 2.34 -5.36
CA ASN A 61 14.53 1.66 -5.27
C ASN A 61 15.65 2.65 -5.03
#